data_AF-A0A482T9N6-F1
#
_entry.id   AF-A0A482T9N6-F1
#
_cell.length_a   1.000
_cell.length_b   1.000
_cell.length_c   1.000
_cell.angle_alpha   90.00
_cell.angle_beta   90.00
_cell.angle_gamma   90.00
#
_symmetry.space_group_name_H-M   'P 1'
#
loop_
_entity.id
_entity.type
_entity.pdbx_description
1 polymer ?
#
loop_
_entity_poly.entity_id
_entity_poly.type
_entity_poly.pdbx_seq_one_letter_code
_entity_poly.pdbx_strand_id
1 'polypeptide(L)'
;MTENIQQRQEQQADIQASLSAASSSTNAATQMAAQEEEKVYKNHKFLAQLRDSGLDEEFRADLGPLLAGAHVTASRRDDYERYIKWINENEAERELIRNTPGRHLRQRPTMQMIAQETHRRDDRQWTPPMTQDERGDHRNAMEAVTNFQSLAVEGRGIETVGTVQTSTEVTRQTDEEKSLKERVEGVYR
;
A
#
# COMPACT_ATOMS: atom_id res chain seq x y z
N MET A 1 -65.10 -3.21 26.54
CA MET A 1 -64.23 -4.41 26.34
C MET A 1 -63.64 -4.50 24.94
N THR A 2 -64.10 -3.71 23.96
CA THR A 2 -63.58 -3.68 22.58
C THR A 2 -62.29 -2.86 22.41
N GLU A 3 -62.10 -1.78 23.19
CA GLU A 3 -60.90 -0.92 23.12
C GLU A 3 -59.59 -1.67 23.42
N ASN A 4 -59.64 -2.69 24.28
CA ASN A 4 -58.47 -3.47 24.69
C ASN A 4 -58.00 -4.46 23.60
N ILE A 5 -58.87 -4.80 22.65
CA ILE A 5 -58.52 -5.69 21.53
C ILE A 5 -57.84 -4.88 20.42
N GLN A 6 -58.30 -3.64 20.23
CA GLN A 6 -57.79 -2.72 19.20
C GLN A 6 -56.37 -2.23 19.53
N GLN A 7 -56.11 -1.83 20.78
CA GLN A 7 -54.76 -1.47 21.24
C GLN A 7 -53.75 -2.62 21.12
N ARG A 8 -54.21 -3.87 21.28
CA ARG A 8 -53.35 -5.06 21.18
C ARG A 8 -52.97 -5.37 19.74
N GLN A 9 -53.86 -5.08 18.79
CA GLN A 9 -53.60 -5.22 17.35
C GLN A 9 -52.63 -4.13 16.85
N GLU A 10 -52.78 -2.89 17.31
CA GLU A 10 -51.85 -1.80 16.98
C GLU A 10 -50.43 -2.08 17.51
N GLN A 11 -50.30 -2.54 18.76
CA GLN A 11 -49.00 -2.92 19.32
C GLN A 11 -48.34 -4.08 18.56
N GLN A 12 -49.12 -5.05 18.07
CA GLN A 12 -48.58 -6.13 17.25
C GLN A 12 -48.11 -5.64 15.87
N ALA A 13 -48.85 -4.71 15.26
CA ALA A 13 -48.45 -4.08 14.00
C ALA A 13 -47.14 -3.28 14.16
N ASP A 14 -46.98 -2.53 15.25
CA ASP A 14 -45.75 -1.77 15.53
C ASP A 14 -44.53 -2.68 15.81
N ILE A 15 -44.73 -3.78 16.54
CA ILE A 15 -43.67 -4.78 16.77
C ILE A 15 -43.24 -5.40 15.43
N GLN A 16 -44.17 -5.68 14.52
CA GLN A 16 -43.87 -6.28 13.23
C GLN A 16 -43.22 -5.28 12.25
N ALA A 17 -43.64 -4.02 12.30
CA ALA A 17 -43.02 -2.92 11.56
C ALA A 17 -41.58 -2.66 12.04
N SER A 18 -41.34 -2.66 13.35
CA SER A 18 -39.97 -2.50 13.90
C SER A 18 -39.06 -3.68 13.57
N LEU A 19 -39.57 -4.92 13.62
CA LEU A 19 -38.79 -6.11 13.26
C LEU A 19 -38.40 -6.12 11.77
N SER A 20 -39.33 -5.72 10.88
CA SER A 20 -39.10 -5.64 9.44
C SER A 20 -38.18 -4.47 9.06
N ALA A 21 -38.26 -3.35 9.78
CA ALA A 21 -37.32 -2.24 9.64
C ALA A 21 -35.90 -2.66 10.07
N ALA A 22 -35.77 -3.36 11.20
CA ALA A 22 -34.48 -3.84 11.71
C ALA A 22 -33.84 -4.91 10.79
N SER A 23 -34.64 -5.81 10.21
CA SER A 23 -34.11 -6.78 9.24
C SER A 23 -33.70 -6.11 7.94
N SER A 24 -34.48 -5.13 7.46
CA SER A 24 -34.16 -4.34 6.28
C SER A 24 -32.90 -3.49 6.47
N SER A 25 -32.72 -2.87 7.63
CA SER A 25 -31.51 -2.11 7.95
C SER A 25 -30.28 -3.00 8.03
N THR A 26 -30.43 -4.21 8.60
CA THR A 26 -29.32 -5.18 8.67
C THR A 26 -28.94 -5.66 7.27
N ASN A 27 -29.91 -5.99 6.42
CA ASN A 27 -29.65 -6.41 5.04
C ASN A 27 -29.04 -5.28 4.19
N ALA A 28 -29.51 -4.05 4.36
CA ALA A 28 -28.95 -2.88 3.69
C ALA A 28 -27.51 -2.62 4.14
N ALA A 29 -27.23 -2.72 5.45
CA ALA A 29 -25.87 -2.60 5.97
C ALA A 29 -24.94 -3.69 5.43
N THR A 30 -25.39 -4.94 5.37
CA THR A 30 -24.60 -6.05 4.80
C THR A 30 -24.37 -5.86 3.30
N GLN A 31 -25.36 -5.37 2.55
CA GLN A 31 -25.21 -5.08 1.12
C GLN A 31 -24.27 -3.90 0.88
N MET A 32 -24.34 -2.86 1.72
CA MET A 32 -23.42 -1.72 1.65
C MET A 32 -21.98 -2.15 1.96
N ALA A 33 -21.76 -2.93 3.03
CA ALA A 33 -20.44 -3.46 3.36
C ALA A 33 -19.87 -4.34 2.23
N ALA A 34 -20.71 -5.20 1.63
CA ALA A 34 -20.29 -6.03 0.49
C ALA A 34 -19.94 -5.21 -0.76
N GLN A 35 -20.68 -4.13 -1.05
CA GLN A 35 -20.39 -3.24 -2.17
C GLN A 35 -19.13 -2.41 -1.93
N GLU A 36 -18.87 -2.00 -0.68
CA GLU A 36 -17.63 -1.32 -0.29
C GLU A 36 -16.42 -2.24 -0.49
N GLU A 37 -16.49 -3.49 -0.01
CA GLU A 37 -15.44 -4.49 -0.27
C GLU A 37 -15.20 -4.71 -1.77
N GLU A 38 -16.26 -4.81 -2.57
CA GLU A 38 -16.15 -5.06 -4.01
C GLU A 38 -15.53 -3.87 -4.77
N LYS A 39 -15.82 -2.63 -4.35
CA LYS A 39 -15.20 -1.41 -4.92
C LYS A 39 -13.72 -1.32 -4.60
N VAL A 40 -13.32 -1.66 -3.37
CA VAL A 40 -11.91 -1.70 -2.95
C VAL A 40 -11.13 -2.70 -3.80
N TYR A 41 -11.71 -3.87 -4.11
CA TYR A 41 -11.05 -4.89 -4.93
C TYR A 41 -10.93 -4.57 -6.43
N LYS A 42 -11.87 -3.80 -7.02
CA LYS A 42 -11.99 -3.66 -8.48
C LYS A 42 -11.23 -2.50 -9.11
N ASN A 43 -10.57 -1.64 -8.34
CA ASN A 43 -9.92 -0.48 -8.92
C ASN A 43 -8.49 -0.77 -9.41
N HIS A 44 -8.41 -1.16 -10.69
CA HIS A 44 -7.17 -1.47 -11.39
C HIS A 44 -6.17 -0.30 -11.45
N LYS A 45 -6.62 0.96 -11.40
CA LYS A 45 -5.72 2.13 -11.36
C LYS A 45 -4.99 2.25 -10.01
N PHE A 46 -5.60 1.74 -8.94
CA PHE A 46 -5.03 1.84 -7.59
C PHE A 46 -4.03 0.74 -7.29
N LEU A 47 -4.27 -0.49 -7.76
CA LEU A 47 -3.23 -1.52 -7.73
C LEU A 47 -2.01 -1.09 -8.54
N ALA A 48 -2.19 -0.32 -9.62
CA ALA A 48 -1.07 0.23 -10.38
C ALA A 48 -0.28 1.28 -9.58
N GLN A 49 -0.96 2.18 -8.84
CA GLN A 49 -0.33 3.18 -7.99
C GLN A 49 0.40 2.57 -6.78
N LEU A 50 -0.20 1.57 -6.12
CA LEU A 50 0.42 0.89 -4.98
C LEU A 50 1.66 0.09 -5.41
N ARG A 51 1.68 -0.41 -6.65
CA ARG A 51 2.83 -1.09 -7.25
C ARG A 51 3.92 -0.14 -7.70
N ASP A 52 3.62 1.15 -7.81
CA ASP A 52 4.59 2.16 -8.18
C ASP A 52 5.41 2.56 -6.96
N SER A 53 6.72 2.37 -7.04
CA SER A 53 7.65 2.82 -6.00
C SER A 53 7.87 4.33 -6.02
N GLY A 54 7.37 5.03 -7.06
CA GLY A 54 7.56 6.48 -7.22
C GLY A 54 9.00 6.88 -7.54
N LEU A 55 9.86 5.91 -7.85
CA LEU A 55 11.25 6.16 -8.23
C LEU A 55 11.38 6.49 -9.71
N ASP A 56 12.29 7.43 -9.98
CA ASP A 56 12.71 7.76 -11.33
C ASP A 56 13.39 6.56 -12.01
N GLU A 57 13.36 6.55 -13.34
CA GLU A 57 13.83 5.43 -14.17
C GLU A 57 15.30 5.07 -13.91
N GLU A 58 16.12 6.05 -13.53
CA GLU A 58 17.53 5.88 -13.15
C GLU A 58 17.70 4.93 -11.97
N PHE A 59 16.86 5.07 -10.93
CA PHE A 59 16.91 4.19 -9.75
C PHE A 59 16.18 2.87 -9.96
N ARG A 60 15.28 2.81 -10.95
CA ARG A 60 14.52 1.60 -11.30
C ARG A 60 15.43 0.53 -11.92
N ALA A 61 16.55 0.90 -12.55
CA ALA A 61 17.53 -0.07 -13.05
C ALA A 61 18.22 -0.84 -11.92
N ASP A 62 18.62 -0.13 -10.86
CA ASP A 62 19.39 -0.70 -9.75
C ASP A 62 18.48 -1.39 -8.71
N LEU A 63 17.34 -0.78 -8.38
CA LEU A 63 16.43 -1.25 -7.32
C LEU A 63 15.16 -1.92 -7.87
N GLY A 64 14.96 -1.96 -9.18
CA GLY A 64 13.73 -2.43 -9.82
C GLY A 64 13.25 -3.80 -9.35
N PRO A 65 14.11 -4.83 -9.28
CA PRO A 65 13.71 -6.13 -8.76
C PRO A 65 13.26 -6.08 -7.30
N LEU A 66 13.93 -5.29 -6.46
CA LEU A 66 13.61 -5.15 -5.03
C LEU A 66 12.33 -4.35 -4.78
N LEU A 67 12.02 -3.42 -5.68
CA LEU A 67 10.84 -2.56 -5.67
C LEU A 67 9.73 -3.06 -6.60
N ALA A 68 9.79 -4.33 -7.02
CA ALA A 68 8.73 -4.91 -7.81
C ALA A 68 7.41 -4.83 -7.03
N GLY A 69 6.36 -4.30 -7.65
CA GLY A 69 5.06 -4.15 -7.01
C GLY A 69 4.43 -5.46 -6.49
N ALA A 70 4.93 -6.61 -6.93
CA ALA A 70 4.59 -7.92 -6.37
C ALA A 70 4.91 -8.01 -4.86
N HIS A 71 5.92 -7.29 -4.38
CA HIS A 71 6.25 -7.24 -2.97
C HIS A 71 5.12 -6.62 -2.15
N VAL A 72 4.54 -5.50 -2.58
CA VAL A 72 3.50 -4.78 -1.83
C VAL A 72 2.14 -5.45 -1.92
N THR A 73 1.80 -6.02 -3.08
CA THR A 73 0.47 -6.63 -3.28
C THR A 73 0.31 -8.02 -2.66
N ALA A 74 1.39 -8.62 -2.17
CA ALA A 74 1.32 -9.91 -1.50
C ALA A 74 0.83 -9.75 -0.05
N SER A 75 0.05 -10.70 0.46
CA SER A 75 -0.21 -10.82 1.89
C SER A 75 0.85 -11.72 2.51
N ARG A 76 1.74 -11.11 3.33
CA ARG A 76 2.84 -11.79 4.02
C ARG A 76 2.52 -11.93 5.51
N ARG A 77 3.22 -12.85 6.16
CA ARG A 77 3.10 -13.09 7.60
C ARG A 77 3.66 -11.91 8.41
N ASP A 78 3.24 -11.78 9.66
CA ASP A 78 3.69 -10.72 10.59
C ASP A 78 5.23 -10.68 10.77
N ASP A 79 5.89 -11.84 10.78
CA ASP A 79 7.35 -11.94 10.92
C ASP A 79 8.14 -11.47 9.69
N TYR A 80 7.46 -11.24 8.56
CA TYR A 80 8.10 -10.87 7.30
C TYR A 80 8.82 -9.53 7.39
N GLU A 81 8.29 -8.55 8.13
CA GLU A 81 8.93 -7.24 8.30
C GLU A 81 10.33 -7.37 8.90
N ARG A 82 10.44 -8.17 9.97
CA ARG A 82 11.71 -8.42 10.64
C ARG A 82 12.66 -9.18 9.72
N TYR A 83 12.15 -10.22 9.05
CA TYR A 83 12.94 -11.03 8.13
C TYR A 83 13.53 -10.20 6.98
N ILE A 84 12.70 -9.38 6.34
CA ILE A 84 13.12 -8.62 5.17
C ILE A 84 14.05 -7.47 5.53
N LYS A 85 13.84 -6.83 6.69
CA LYS A 85 14.77 -5.84 7.25
C LYS A 85 16.19 -6.39 7.34
N TRP A 86 16.37 -7.56 7.97
CA TRP A 86 17.69 -8.15 8.12
C TRP A 86 18.31 -8.56 6.78
N ILE A 87 17.50 -9.03 5.83
CA ILE A 87 18.00 -9.36 4.49
C ILE A 87 18.50 -8.11 3.77
N ASN A 88 17.70 -7.05 3.76
CA ASN A 88 18.03 -5.82 3.06
C ASN A 88 19.23 -5.12 3.70
N GLU A 89 19.31 -5.09 5.04
CA GLU A 89 20.49 -4.57 5.75
C GLU A 89 21.76 -5.36 5.42
N ASN A 90 21.67 -6.69 5.40
CA ASN A 90 22.81 -7.54 5.04
C ASN A 90 23.24 -7.34 3.58
N GLU A 91 22.29 -7.22 2.65
CA GLU A 91 22.60 -6.99 1.24
C GLU A 91 23.20 -5.59 1.04
N ALA A 92 22.66 -4.57 1.71
CA ALA A 92 23.21 -3.22 1.70
C ALA A 92 24.67 -3.21 2.17
N GLU A 93 24.98 -3.85 3.30
CA GLU A 93 26.35 -3.92 3.80
C GLU A 93 27.27 -4.74 2.88
N ARG A 94 26.75 -5.81 2.24
CA ARG A 94 27.51 -6.55 1.22
C ARG A 94 27.84 -5.69 0.01
N GLU A 95 26.89 -4.92 -0.50
CA GLU A 95 27.15 -3.99 -1.61
C GLU A 95 28.13 -2.90 -1.23
N LEU A 96 28.02 -2.33 -0.02
CA LEU A 96 28.98 -1.35 0.48
C LEU A 96 30.39 -1.92 0.58
N ILE A 97 30.54 -3.17 1.05
CA ILE A 97 31.84 -3.85 1.13
C ILE A 97 32.39 -4.15 -0.27
N ARG A 98 31.55 -4.60 -1.21
CA ARG A 98 31.93 -4.86 -2.61
C ARG A 98 32.42 -3.58 -3.30
N ASN A 99 31.72 -2.48 -3.10
CA ASN A 99 32.03 -1.19 -3.75
C ASN A 99 33.08 -0.36 -3.01
N THR A 100 33.22 -0.56 -1.69
CA THR A 100 34.18 0.19 -0.86
C THR A 100 35.12 -0.75 -0.11
N PRO A 101 35.88 -1.60 -0.82
CA PRO A 101 36.79 -2.53 -0.18
C PRO A 101 37.95 -1.78 0.48
N GLY A 102 38.70 -2.47 1.34
CA GLY A 102 39.84 -1.90 2.05
C GLY A 102 40.84 -1.17 1.13
N ARG A 103 41.57 -0.20 1.68
CA ARG A 103 42.45 0.74 0.96
C ARG A 103 43.33 0.08 -0.13
N HIS A 104 43.89 -1.10 0.15
CA HIS A 104 44.76 -1.82 -0.79
C HIS A 104 44.06 -2.34 -2.04
N LEU A 105 42.79 -2.72 -1.93
CA LEU A 105 41.97 -3.17 -3.07
C LEU A 105 41.47 -1.95 -3.85
N ARG A 106 41.06 -0.89 -3.15
CA ARG A 106 40.57 0.37 -3.73
C ARG A 106 41.61 1.09 -4.60
N GLN A 107 42.90 1.00 -4.29
CA GLN A 107 43.95 1.67 -5.07
C GLN A 107 44.31 0.95 -6.38
N ARG A 108 43.80 -0.26 -6.60
CA ARG A 108 44.19 -1.12 -7.72
C ARG A 108 42.94 -1.52 -8.51
N PRO A 109 42.71 -0.98 -9.72
CA PRO A 109 41.52 -1.25 -10.51
C PRO A 109 41.21 -2.75 -10.70
N THR A 110 42.24 -3.57 -10.95
CA THR A 110 42.09 -5.03 -11.13
C THR A 110 41.64 -5.74 -9.87
N MET A 111 42.13 -5.32 -8.70
CA MET A 111 41.76 -5.90 -7.41
C MET A 111 40.36 -5.47 -6.97
N GLN A 112 39.99 -4.23 -7.28
CA GLN A 112 38.64 -3.74 -7.04
C GLN A 112 37.60 -4.50 -7.87
N MET A 113 37.89 -4.77 -9.15
CA MET A 113 37.01 -5.59 -10.00
C MET A 113 36.88 -7.04 -9.50
N ILE A 114 37.88 -7.56 -8.77
CA ILE A 114 37.77 -8.86 -8.11
C ILE A 114 36.79 -8.77 -6.94
N ALA A 115 36.89 -7.73 -6.10
CA ALA A 115 35.97 -7.49 -4.99
C ALA A 115 34.52 -7.25 -5.44
N GLN A 116 34.34 -6.60 -6.59
CA GLN A 116 33.03 -6.37 -7.22
C GLN A 116 32.53 -7.58 -8.03
N GLU A 117 33.31 -8.67 -8.11
CA GLU A 117 32.98 -9.87 -8.89
C GLU A 117 32.77 -9.60 -10.41
N THR A 118 33.24 -8.46 -10.92
CA THR A 118 33.12 -8.07 -12.33
C THR A 118 34.30 -8.51 -13.18
N HIS A 119 35.40 -8.96 -12.56
CA HIS A 119 36.66 -9.34 -13.22
C HIS A 119 36.55 -10.41 -14.32
N ARG A 120 35.48 -11.23 -14.32
CA ARG A 120 35.25 -12.31 -15.30
C ARG A 120 34.24 -11.95 -16.38
N ARG A 121 33.59 -10.79 -16.29
CA ARG A 121 32.56 -10.41 -17.25
C ARG A 121 33.19 -9.84 -18.52
N ASP A 122 32.57 -10.11 -19.66
CA ASP A 122 33.04 -9.60 -20.96
C ASP A 122 32.89 -8.08 -21.05
N ASP A 123 31.91 -7.51 -20.35
CA ASP A 123 31.62 -6.09 -20.22
C ASP A 123 32.37 -5.43 -19.04
N ARG A 124 33.48 -6.00 -18.58
CA ARG A 124 34.27 -5.50 -17.45
C ARG A 124 34.52 -3.99 -17.54
N GLN A 125 33.81 -3.23 -16.74
CA GLN A 125 34.07 -1.82 -16.51
C GLN A 125 34.57 -1.65 -15.09
N TRP A 126 35.61 -0.82 -14.94
CA TRP A 126 36.05 -0.42 -13.63
C TRP A 126 35.04 0.57 -13.07
N THR A 127 34.39 0.21 -11.97
CA THR A 127 33.50 1.11 -11.24
C THR A 127 34.29 1.75 -10.10
N PRO A 128 34.34 3.09 -10.00
CA PRO A 128 34.99 3.75 -8.89
C PRO A 128 34.35 3.36 -7.54
N PRO A 129 35.13 3.37 -6.45
CA PRO A 129 34.58 3.13 -5.13
C PRO A 129 33.59 4.23 -4.75
N MET A 130 32.52 3.85 -4.06
CA MET A 130 31.53 4.79 -3.57
C MET A 130 32.16 5.86 -2.67
N THR A 131 31.73 7.09 -2.86
CA THR A 131 31.97 8.24 -1.98
C THR A 131 31.20 8.08 -0.67
N GLN A 132 31.49 8.91 0.32
CA GLN A 132 30.80 8.82 1.61
C GLN A 132 29.30 9.13 1.49
N ASP A 133 28.93 10.07 0.62
CA ASP A 133 27.55 10.48 0.41
C ASP A 133 26.77 9.36 -0.30
N GLU A 134 27.33 8.79 -1.38
CA GLU A 134 26.73 7.63 -2.08
C GLU A 134 26.50 6.43 -1.16
N ARG A 135 27.38 6.21 -0.17
CA ARG A 135 27.19 5.16 0.85
C ARG A 135 26.01 5.45 1.77
N GLY A 136 25.80 6.72 2.12
CA GLY A 136 24.63 7.16 2.89
C GLY A 136 23.35 6.95 2.10
N ASP A 137 23.35 7.42 0.85
CA ASP A 137 22.21 7.31 -0.06
C ASP A 137 21.83 5.86 -0.32
N HIS A 138 22.81 4.97 -0.51
CA HIS A 138 22.57 3.55 -0.69
C HIS A 138 21.89 2.90 0.52
N ARG A 139 22.30 3.25 1.75
CA ARG A 139 21.63 2.75 2.97
C ARG A 139 20.20 3.24 3.08
N ASN A 140 19.99 4.53 2.83
CA ASN A 140 18.66 5.13 2.85
C ASN A 140 17.75 4.50 1.79
N ALA A 141 18.29 4.19 0.61
CA ALA A 141 17.57 3.51 -0.45
C ALA A 141 17.15 2.10 -0.02
N MET A 142 18.04 1.33 0.60
CA MET A 142 17.72 -0.02 1.10
C MET A 142 16.74 -0.01 2.29
N GLU A 143 16.76 1.04 3.11
CA GLU A 143 15.74 1.28 4.11
C GLU A 143 14.38 1.57 3.46
N ALA A 144 14.33 2.42 2.42
CA ALA A 144 13.12 2.68 1.66
C ALA A 144 12.55 1.41 0.99
N VAL A 145 13.41 0.55 0.44
CA VAL A 145 13.03 -0.78 -0.07
C VAL A 145 12.38 -1.62 1.02
N THR A 146 12.95 -1.63 2.23
CA THR A 146 12.40 -2.36 3.37
C THR A 146 11.01 -1.86 3.75
N ASN A 147 10.83 -0.54 3.80
CA ASN A 147 9.55 0.09 4.08
C ASN A 147 8.50 -0.20 3.00
N PHE A 148 8.91 -0.20 1.73
CA PHE A 148 8.04 -0.59 0.63
C PHE A 148 7.59 -2.04 0.79
N GLN A 149 8.52 -2.97 1.03
CA GLN A 149 8.23 -4.38 1.16
C GLN A 149 7.41 -4.71 2.44
N SER A 150 7.53 -3.92 3.51
CA SER A 150 6.76 -4.13 4.75
C SER A 150 5.26 -3.84 4.60
N LEU A 151 4.85 -3.07 3.59
CA LEU A 151 3.44 -2.87 3.25
C LEU A 151 2.71 -4.19 2.91
N ALA A 152 3.45 -5.24 2.56
CA ALA A 152 2.90 -6.56 2.29
C ALA A 152 2.38 -7.28 3.55
N VAL A 153 2.84 -6.87 4.73
CA VAL A 153 2.57 -7.59 5.98
C VAL A 153 1.09 -7.51 6.30
N GLU A 154 0.46 -8.68 6.42
CA GLU A 154 -0.97 -8.84 6.65
C GLU A 154 -1.87 -8.15 5.61
N GLY A 155 -1.31 -7.74 4.46
CA GLY A 155 -2.03 -6.95 3.47
C GLY A 155 -2.26 -5.49 3.89
N ARG A 156 -1.52 -4.97 4.88
CA ARG A 156 -1.61 -3.58 5.38
C ARG A 156 -1.63 -2.55 4.24
N GLY A 157 -0.83 -2.74 3.20
CA GLY A 157 -0.80 -1.85 2.03
C GLY A 157 -2.10 -1.83 1.22
N ILE A 158 -2.77 -2.98 1.10
CA ILE A 158 -4.07 -3.08 0.43
C ILE A 158 -5.17 -2.50 1.33
N GLU A 159 -5.16 -2.81 2.63
CA GLU A 159 -6.16 -2.37 3.60
C GLU A 159 -6.12 -0.86 3.86
N THR A 160 -4.93 -0.30 4.10
CA THR A 160 -4.74 1.13 4.41
C THR A 160 -5.18 2.01 3.24
N VAL A 161 -4.91 1.58 2.00
CA VAL A 161 -5.30 2.35 0.81
C VAL A 161 -6.78 2.19 0.50
N GLY A 162 -7.34 0.99 0.69
CA GLY A 162 -8.78 0.75 0.53
C GLY A 162 -9.64 1.63 1.44
N THR A 163 -9.25 1.76 2.72
CA THR A 163 -9.98 2.56 3.73
C THR A 163 -9.92 4.07 3.49
N VAL A 164 -8.80 4.60 3.01
CA VAL A 164 -8.66 6.05 2.70
C VAL A 164 -9.51 6.47 1.50
N GLN A 165 -9.67 5.58 0.51
CA GLN A 165 -10.42 5.89 -0.70
C GLN A 165 -11.93 5.80 -0.53
N THR A 166 -12.42 4.81 0.22
CA THR A 166 -13.83 4.77 0.58
C THR A 166 -14.24 6.05 1.33
N SER A 167 -13.41 6.50 2.27
CA SER A 167 -13.59 7.78 2.97
C SER A 167 -13.66 8.99 2.01
N THR A 168 -12.77 9.07 1.03
CA THR A 168 -12.73 10.21 0.09
C THR A 168 -13.83 10.17 -0.97
N GLU A 169 -14.22 9.00 -1.49
CA GLU A 169 -15.35 8.88 -2.42
C GLU A 169 -16.67 9.24 -1.73
N VAL A 170 -16.88 8.79 -0.49
CA VAL A 170 -18.05 9.16 0.33
C VAL A 170 -18.07 10.66 0.60
N THR A 171 -16.93 11.27 0.89
CA THR A 171 -16.84 12.73 1.09
C THR A 171 -17.18 13.49 -0.20
N ARG A 172 -16.65 13.07 -1.36
CA ARG A 172 -16.97 13.72 -2.65
C ARG A 172 -18.44 13.57 -3.02
N GLN A 173 -19.04 12.40 -2.84
CA GLN A 173 -20.46 12.18 -3.11
C GLN A 173 -21.35 13.03 -2.20
N THR A 174 -21.02 13.12 -0.91
CA THR A 174 -21.78 13.95 0.04
C THR A 174 -21.64 15.45 -0.24
N ASP A 175 -20.48 15.90 -0.71
CA ASP A 175 -20.28 17.30 -1.13
C ASP A 175 -20.99 17.62 -2.45
N GLU A 176 -21.02 16.69 -3.41
CA GLU A 176 -21.79 16.82 -4.66
C GLU A 176 -23.31 16.82 -4.39
N GLU A 177 -23.81 15.97 -3.50
CA GLU A 177 -25.22 15.94 -3.09
C GLU A 177 -25.63 17.20 -2.33
N LYS A 178 -24.77 17.74 -1.45
CA LYS A 178 -24.99 19.04 -0.79
C LYS A 178 -25.02 20.18 -1.80
N SER A 179 -24.08 20.21 -2.76
CA SER A 179 -24.01 21.22 -3.81
C SER A 179 -25.24 21.19 -4.72
N LEU A 180 -25.74 20.00 -5.06
CA LEU A 180 -26.99 19.82 -5.82
C LEU A 180 -28.21 20.28 -5.01
N LYS A 181 -28.29 19.96 -3.72
CA LYS A 181 -29.37 20.45 -2.84
C LYS A 181 -29.38 21.97 -2.71
N GLU A 182 -28.23 22.60 -2.49
CA GLU A 182 -28.12 24.08 -2.42
C GLU A 182 -28.52 24.74 -3.75
N ARG A 183 -28.13 24.16 -4.89
CA ARG A 183 -28.52 24.66 -6.21
C ARG A 183 -30.03 24.54 -6.46
N VAL A 184 -30.67 23.48 -5.97
CA VAL A 184 -32.13 23.31 -6.11
C VAL A 184 -32.87 24.26 -5.17
N GLU A 185 -32.44 24.44 -3.92
CA GLU A 185 -33.05 25.42 -3.00
C GLU A 185 -32.91 26.87 -3.48
N GLY A 186 -31.80 27.22 -4.15
CA GLY A 186 -31.59 28.55 -4.73
C GLY A 186 -32.47 28.89 -5.93
N VAL A 187 -33.05 27.89 -6.60
CA VAL A 187 -33.94 28.08 -7.77
C VAL A 187 -35.41 28.23 -7.37
N TYR A 188 -35.79 27.78 -6.16
CA TYR A 188 -37.16 27.90 -5.63
C TYR A 188 -37.35 29.11 -4.70
N ARG A 189 -36.47 30.11 -4.76
CA ARG A 189 -36.59 31.39 -4.03
C ARG A 189 -36.93 32.56 -4.94
#